data_AF-A2G341-F1
#
_entry.id   AF-A2G341-F1
#
_cell.length_a   1.000
_cell.length_b   1.000
_cell.length_c   1.000
_cell.angle_alpha   90.00
_cell.angle_beta   90.00
_cell.angle_gamma   90.00
#
_symmetry.space_group_name_H-M   'P 1'
#
loop_
_entity.id
_entity.type
_entity.pdbx_description
1 polymer ?
#
loop_
_entity_poly.entity_id
_entity_poly.type
_entity_poly.pdbx_seq_one_letter_code
_entity_poly.pdbx_strand_id
1 'polypeptide(L)'
;MFQDISCLEEIPIPDSLQPTIFIQNSLIKLVKNECVDKFCRIILESEQYKTKIIVEKLAEELVILSQIRQNRFHLISRICQNLFSESYYKEQLRPLLLRRIFRESSYYLLLCLYNDQIYSQNDIMNLILEQKRSDFAMYFAPEFGLIDTSIMIPKQWVKKVIKHLSDYQANDWALFKEYRTLGWLPNSIVAAIKKDDLDALLDFEVDSRFNINNFIEASPLEPFRLPRVNTYMSLAAIFGSINCFKLFYQSDIPVTDRIMHSAIAGGNYEIVRICARSVCDGFEAAIEYRQNEIMDWLLQNSLCKISSAVCMDWNNLLAALYLSDKTETNEILIKGMNEIYEGKAIAMPEIVSSSSNYF
;
A
#
# COMPACT_ATOMS: atom_id res chain seq x y z
N MET A 1 14.31 -9.89 17.06
CA MET A 1 13.01 -10.55 17.26
C MET A 1 12.47 -9.96 18.56
N PHE A 2 11.31 -9.31 18.53
CA PHE A 2 10.67 -8.85 19.77
C PHE A 2 10.19 -10.06 20.59
N GLN A 3 9.89 -9.86 21.87
CA GLN A 3 9.38 -10.92 22.75
C GLN A 3 8.10 -11.56 22.16
N ASP A 4 7.91 -12.86 22.40
CA ASP A 4 6.90 -13.75 21.79
C ASP A 4 5.42 -13.46 22.16
N ILE A 5 5.07 -12.24 22.59
CA ILE A 5 3.67 -11.90 22.88
C ILE A 5 3.03 -11.40 21.58
N SER A 6 2.10 -12.15 21.01
CA SER A 6 1.28 -11.66 19.90
C SER A 6 -0.09 -11.27 20.42
N CYS A 7 -0.24 -10.00 20.82
CA CYS A 7 -1.49 -9.46 21.36
C CYS A 7 -2.65 -9.63 20.38
N LEU A 8 -2.35 -9.65 19.07
CA LEU A 8 -3.34 -9.77 18.02
C LEU A 8 -3.74 -11.21 17.68
N GLU A 9 -2.90 -12.20 17.97
CA GLU A 9 -3.21 -13.61 17.65
C GLU A 9 -4.17 -14.26 18.65
N GLU A 10 -4.36 -13.65 19.83
CA GLU A 10 -5.24 -14.18 20.89
C GLU A 10 -6.69 -13.69 20.81
N ILE A 11 -7.02 -12.81 19.85
CA ILE A 11 -8.34 -12.19 19.77
C ILE A 11 -9.37 -13.19 19.24
N PRO A 12 -10.53 -13.37 19.92
CA PRO A 12 -11.62 -14.17 19.38
C PRO A 12 -12.17 -13.53 18.10
N ILE A 13 -12.11 -14.27 16.99
CA ILE A 13 -12.59 -13.79 15.69
C ILE A 13 -13.99 -14.38 15.40
N PRO A 14 -15.03 -13.55 15.19
CA PRO A 14 -16.35 -14.03 14.79
C PRO A 14 -16.33 -14.84 13.49
N ASP A 15 -17.13 -15.91 13.41
CA ASP A 15 -17.18 -16.81 12.25
C ASP A 15 -17.46 -16.06 10.92
N SER A 16 -18.30 -15.03 10.95
CA SER A 16 -18.61 -14.19 9.78
C SER A 16 -17.38 -13.44 9.25
N LEU A 17 -16.40 -13.11 10.10
CA LEU A 17 -15.23 -12.33 9.74
C LEU A 17 -13.99 -13.20 9.46
N GLN A 18 -14.02 -14.47 9.86
CA GLN A 18 -12.91 -15.42 9.67
C GLN A 18 -12.35 -15.41 8.24
N PRO A 19 -13.16 -15.48 7.16
CA PRO A 19 -12.61 -15.52 5.80
C PRO A 19 -11.87 -14.23 5.43
N THR A 20 -12.39 -13.07 5.82
CA THR A 20 -11.77 -11.78 5.50
C THR A 20 -10.48 -11.58 6.29
N ILE A 21 -10.49 -11.86 7.60
CA ILE A 21 -9.29 -11.77 8.43
C ILE A 21 -8.22 -12.77 7.97
N PHE A 22 -8.61 -13.98 7.57
CA PHE A 22 -7.72 -14.94 6.95
C PHE A 22 -7.05 -14.36 5.71
N ILE A 23 -7.80 -13.74 4.78
CA ILE A 23 -7.24 -13.10 3.58
C ILE A 23 -6.24 -12.02 3.97
N GLN A 24 -6.62 -11.09 4.85
CA GLN A 24 -5.77 -9.96 5.25
C GLN A 24 -4.45 -10.44 5.87
N ASN A 25 -4.52 -11.33 6.86
CA ASN A 25 -3.34 -11.82 7.56
C ASN A 25 -2.46 -12.70 6.66
N SER A 26 -3.07 -13.56 5.85
CA SER A 26 -2.31 -14.43 4.94
C SER A 26 -1.54 -13.61 3.91
N LEU A 27 -2.18 -12.60 3.32
CA LEU A 27 -1.57 -11.72 2.31
C LEU A 27 -0.38 -10.92 2.87
N ILE A 28 -0.47 -10.41 4.10
CA ILE A 28 0.65 -9.68 4.75
C ILE A 28 1.83 -10.62 5.02
N LYS A 29 1.56 -11.86 5.45
CA LYS A 29 2.56 -12.88 5.78
C LYS A 29 3.19 -13.56 4.55
N LEU A 30 2.79 -13.19 3.32
CA LEU A 30 3.37 -13.74 2.09
C LEU A 30 4.82 -13.30 1.92
N VAL A 31 5.77 -14.18 2.24
CA VAL A 31 7.21 -13.91 2.06
C VAL A 31 7.82 -14.61 0.85
N LYS A 32 7.20 -15.69 0.37
CA LYS A 32 7.75 -16.60 -0.65
C LYS A 32 6.67 -17.35 -1.41
N ASN A 33 7.07 -18.03 -2.49
CA ASN A 33 6.18 -18.75 -3.39
C ASN A 33 5.38 -19.88 -2.72
N GLU A 34 5.95 -20.64 -1.79
CA GLU A 34 5.22 -21.73 -1.13
C GLU A 34 4.06 -21.20 -0.27
N CYS A 35 4.19 -19.98 0.27
CA CYS A 35 3.11 -19.31 0.98
C CYS A 35 1.95 -18.98 0.05
N VAL A 36 2.25 -18.59 -1.20
CA VAL A 36 1.23 -18.30 -2.23
C VAL A 36 0.45 -19.56 -2.59
N ASP A 37 1.14 -20.67 -2.84
CA ASP A 37 0.46 -21.92 -3.23
C ASP A 37 -0.44 -22.45 -2.10
N LYS A 38 0.04 -22.37 -0.84
CA LYS A 38 -0.78 -22.73 0.34
C LYS A 38 -2.01 -21.83 0.46
N PHE A 39 -1.84 -20.52 0.29
CA PHE A 39 -2.93 -19.55 0.32
C PHE A 39 -3.98 -19.87 -0.76
N CYS A 40 -3.55 -20.00 -2.02
CA CYS A 40 -4.44 -20.29 -3.14
C CYS A 40 -5.19 -21.61 -2.95
N ARG A 41 -4.53 -22.67 -2.47
CA ARG A 41 -5.17 -23.96 -2.20
C ARG A 41 -6.33 -23.82 -1.21
N ILE A 42 -6.12 -23.12 -0.10
CA ILE A 42 -7.17 -22.90 0.91
C ILE A 42 -8.36 -22.14 0.31
N ILE A 43 -8.10 -21.10 -0.49
CA ILE A 43 -9.16 -20.32 -1.15
C ILE A 43 -9.94 -21.20 -2.14
N LEU A 44 -9.26 -21.99 -2.97
CA LEU A 44 -9.87 -22.81 -4.01
C LEU A 44 -10.71 -23.98 -3.46
N GLU A 45 -10.25 -24.61 -2.38
CA GLU A 45 -10.88 -25.81 -1.80
C GLU A 45 -12.11 -25.51 -0.92
N SER A 46 -12.32 -24.25 -0.52
CA SER A 46 -13.31 -23.90 0.50
C SER A 46 -14.43 -23.00 -0.03
N GLU A 47 -15.66 -23.50 0.01
CA GLU A 47 -16.88 -22.82 -0.49
C GLU A 47 -17.15 -21.44 0.14
N GLN A 48 -16.73 -21.20 1.37
CA GLN A 48 -16.91 -19.89 2.03
C GLN A 48 -16.20 -18.74 1.28
N TYR A 49 -15.15 -19.04 0.52
CA TYR A 49 -14.41 -18.06 -0.29
C TYR A 49 -14.97 -17.87 -1.71
N LYS A 50 -16.07 -18.55 -2.05
CA LYS A 50 -16.81 -18.41 -3.31
C LYS A 50 -18.08 -17.59 -3.16
N THR A 51 -18.22 -16.85 -2.07
CA THR A 51 -19.29 -15.86 -1.94
C THR A 51 -18.87 -14.56 -2.63
N LYS A 52 -19.83 -13.86 -3.24
CA LYS A 52 -19.57 -12.59 -3.94
C LYS A 52 -18.85 -11.57 -3.05
N ILE A 53 -19.29 -11.44 -1.80
CA ILE A 53 -18.72 -10.52 -0.81
C ILE A 53 -17.24 -10.82 -0.56
N ILE A 54 -16.89 -12.09 -0.35
CA ILE A 54 -15.50 -12.48 -0.09
C ILE A 54 -14.62 -12.31 -1.34
N VAL A 55 -15.15 -12.56 -2.54
CA VAL A 55 -14.43 -12.30 -3.79
C VAL A 55 -14.16 -10.80 -3.99
N GLU A 56 -15.14 -9.93 -3.70
CA GLU A 56 -14.95 -8.48 -3.73
C GLU A 56 -13.89 -8.03 -2.72
N LYS A 57 -13.91 -8.59 -1.51
CA LYS A 57 -12.88 -8.33 -0.48
C LYS A 57 -11.51 -8.81 -0.91
N LEU A 58 -11.40 -9.98 -1.51
CA LEU A 58 -10.13 -10.48 -2.05
C LEU A 58 -9.55 -9.54 -3.12
N ALA A 59 -10.38 -9.03 -4.04
CA ALA A 59 -9.95 -8.05 -5.04
C ALA A 59 -9.44 -6.75 -4.39
N GLU A 60 -10.18 -6.25 -3.39
CA GLU A 60 -9.80 -5.07 -2.61
C GLU A 60 -8.45 -5.26 -1.92
N GLU A 61 -8.26 -6.39 -1.24
CA GLU A 61 -7.07 -6.68 -0.44
C GLU A 61 -5.82 -6.89 -1.28
N LEU A 62 -5.93 -7.49 -2.46
CA LEU A 62 -4.81 -7.60 -3.40
C LEU A 62 -4.32 -6.23 -3.87
N VAL A 63 -5.25 -5.29 -4.14
CA VAL A 63 -4.88 -3.92 -4.53
C VAL A 63 -4.30 -3.15 -3.35
N ILE A 64 -4.88 -3.24 -2.15
CA ILE A 64 -4.32 -2.62 -0.95
C ILE A 64 -2.90 -3.10 -0.70
N LEU A 65 -2.67 -4.43 -0.72
CA LEU A 65 -1.34 -5.01 -0.52
C LEU A 65 -0.32 -4.44 -1.52
N SER A 66 -0.72 -4.28 -2.78
CA SER A 66 0.14 -3.71 -3.83
C SER A 66 0.58 -2.27 -3.53
N GLN A 67 -0.25 -1.50 -2.82
CA GLN A 67 0.01 -0.11 -2.47
C GLN A 67 0.83 0.04 -1.19
N ILE A 68 0.71 -0.91 -0.26
CA ILE A 68 1.40 -0.85 1.05
C ILE A 68 2.63 -1.76 1.13
N ARG A 69 2.92 -2.58 0.10
CA ARG A 69 4.10 -3.45 0.05
C ARG A 69 4.70 -3.53 -1.36
N GLN A 70 5.68 -2.66 -1.63
CA GLN A 70 6.33 -2.53 -2.95
C GLN A 70 7.01 -3.80 -3.48
N ASN A 71 7.39 -4.76 -2.62
CA ASN A 71 8.14 -5.95 -3.04
C ASN A 71 7.23 -7.19 -3.26
N ARG A 72 5.91 -7.01 -3.36
CA ARG A 72 4.93 -8.11 -3.40
C ARG A 72 4.22 -8.29 -4.75
N PHE A 73 4.50 -7.46 -5.76
CA PHE A 73 3.82 -7.53 -7.06
C PHE A 73 3.91 -8.92 -7.72
N HIS A 74 5.09 -9.54 -7.72
CA HIS A 74 5.27 -10.89 -8.29
C HIS A 74 4.45 -11.96 -7.56
N LEU A 75 4.30 -11.85 -6.23
CA LEU A 75 3.46 -12.76 -5.45
C LEU A 75 1.97 -12.55 -5.77
N ILE A 76 1.54 -11.30 -5.90
CA ILE A 76 0.16 -10.98 -6.32
C ILE A 76 -0.14 -11.54 -7.71
N SER A 77 0.82 -11.43 -8.64
CA SER A 77 0.66 -12.00 -9.98
C SER A 77 0.54 -13.51 -9.95
N ARG A 78 1.37 -14.21 -9.17
CA ARG A 78 1.27 -15.66 -8.97
C ARG A 78 -0.06 -16.07 -8.34
N ILE A 79 -0.59 -15.29 -7.37
CA ILE A 79 -1.93 -15.52 -6.82
C ILE A 79 -2.97 -15.46 -7.94
N CYS A 80 -2.90 -14.45 -8.80
CA CYS A 80 -3.83 -14.29 -9.93
C CYS A 80 -3.73 -15.47 -10.91
N GLN A 81 -2.51 -15.92 -11.25
CA GLN A 81 -2.29 -17.09 -12.11
C GLN A 81 -2.93 -18.35 -11.53
N ASN A 82 -2.70 -18.62 -10.25
CA ASN A 82 -3.25 -19.79 -9.56
C ASN A 82 -4.78 -19.71 -9.46
N LEU A 83 -5.34 -18.60 -8.99
CA LEU A 83 -6.79 -18.46 -8.81
C LEU A 83 -7.53 -18.46 -10.14
N PHE A 84 -7.02 -17.79 -11.18
CA PHE A 84 -7.69 -17.70 -12.49
C PHE A 84 -7.53 -18.95 -13.35
N SER A 85 -6.80 -19.96 -12.87
CA SER A 85 -6.86 -21.31 -13.44
C SER A 85 -8.23 -21.97 -13.23
N GLU A 86 -8.97 -21.54 -12.21
CA GLU A 86 -10.32 -21.98 -11.91
C GLU A 86 -11.35 -21.01 -12.54
N SER A 87 -12.38 -21.58 -13.17
CA SER A 87 -13.40 -20.85 -13.93
C SER A 87 -14.15 -19.80 -13.13
N TYR A 88 -14.62 -20.14 -11.92
CA TYR A 88 -15.38 -19.23 -11.08
C TYR A 88 -14.55 -17.99 -10.71
N TYR A 89 -13.29 -18.13 -10.25
CA TYR A 89 -12.46 -16.97 -9.94
C TYR A 89 -12.07 -16.17 -11.19
N LYS A 90 -11.83 -16.84 -12.32
CA LYS A 90 -11.60 -16.16 -13.60
C LYS A 90 -12.79 -15.31 -14.03
N GLU A 91 -14.02 -15.75 -13.78
CA GLU A 91 -15.24 -15.01 -14.16
C GLU A 91 -15.64 -13.95 -13.14
N GLN A 92 -15.45 -14.21 -11.84
CA GLN A 92 -15.90 -13.33 -10.76
C GLN A 92 -14.79 -12.38 -10.28
N LEU A 93 -13.62 -12.90 -9.92
CA LEU A 93 -12.54 -12.10 -9.31
C LEU A 93 -11.79 -11.25 -10.32
N ARG A 94 -11.44 -11.81 -11.49
CA ARG A 94 -10.65 -11.11 -12.52
C ARG A 94 -11.25 -9.75 -12.93
N PRO A 95 -12.52 -9.63 -13.35
CA PRO A 95 -13.07 -8.32 -13.73
C PRO A 95 -13.16 -7.35 -12.54
N LEU A 96 -13.45 -7.84 -11.33
CA LEU A 96 -13.50 -7.02 -10.13
C LEU A 96 -12.13 -6.44 -9.77
N LEU A 97 -11.08 -7.27 -9.82
CA LEU A 97 -9.71 -6.86 -9.57
C LEU A 97 -9.27 -5.78 -10.57
N LEU A 98 -9.52 -5.99 -11.87
CA LEU A 98 -9.17 -5.00 -12.88
C LEU A 98 -9.86 -3.65 -12.65
N ARG A 99 -11.17 -3.66 -12.36
CA ARG A 99 -11.92 -2.44 -12.02
C ARG A 99 -11.40 -1.75 -10.76
N ARG A 100 -11.03 -2.52 -9.74
CA ARG A 100 -10.44 -1.97 -8.50
C ARG A 100 -9.08 -1.34 -8.77
N ILE A 101 -8.23 -1.97 -9.57
CA ILE A 101 -6.92 -1.42 -9.96
C ILE A 101 -7.10 -0.06 -10.66
N PHE A 102 -8.06 0.06 -11.57
CA PHE A 102 -8.39 1.33 -12.20
C PHE A 102 -8.87 2.35 -11.17
N ARG A 103 -9.85 2.00 -10.33
CA ARG A 103 -10.40 2.89 -9.29
C ARG A 103 -9.28 3.46 -8.40
N GLU A 104 -8.39 2.60 -7.94
CA GLU A 104 -7.30 2.96 -7.03
C GLU A 104 -6.04 3.48 -7.73
N SER A 105 -6.04 3.52 -9.06
CA SER A 105 -4.88 3.95 -9.87
C SER A 105 -3.59 3.16 -9.59
N SER A 106 -3.69 1.84 -9.35
CA SER A 106 -2.53 0.97 -9.09
C SER A 106 -1.84 0.56 -10.41
N TYR A 107 -1.20 1.53 -11.06
CA TYR A 107 -0.66 1.38 -12.42
C TYR A 107 0.39 0.27 -12.52
N TYR A 108 1.33 0.23 -11.58
CA TYR A 108 2.44 -0.73 -11.61
C TYR A 108 1.97 -2.17 -11.37
N LEU A 109 0.98 -2.36 -10.48
CA LEU A 109 0.33 -3.67 -10.35
C LEU A 109 -0.26 -4.12 -11.68
N LEU A 110 -0.98 -3.24 -12.39
CA LEU A 110 -1.54 -3.58 -13.70
C LEU A 110 -0.45 -3.95 -14.71
N LEU A 111 0.67 -3.23 -14.71
CA LEU A 111 1.80 -3.51 -15.59
C LEU A 111 2.40 -4.89 -15.31
N CYS A 112 2.58 -5.27 -14.03
CA CYS A 112 3.02 -6.62 -13.68
C CYS A 112 2.04 -7.68 -14.17
N LEU A 113 0.74 -7.49 -13.94
CA LEU A 113 -0.28 -8.44 -14.39
C LEU A 113 -0.39 -8.52 -15.92
N TYR A 114 -0.15 -7.42 -16.63
CA TYR A 114 -0.06 -7.41 -18.09
C TYR A 114 1.15 -8.21 -18.58
N ASN A 115 2.34 -7.95 -18.02
CA ASN A 115 3.57 -8.65 -18.41
C ASN A 115 3.45 -10.17 -18.19
N ASP A 116 2.79 -10.57 -17.10
CA ASP A 116 2.51 -11.97 -16.77
C ASP A 116 1.28 -12.56 -17.50
N GLN A 117 0.76 -11.86 -18.52
CA GLN A 117 -0.34 -12.29 -19.40
C GLN A 117 -1.67 -12.58 -18.68
N ILE A 118 -1.89 -12.01 -17.49
CA ILE A 118 -3.17 -12.08 -16.76
C ILE A 118 -4.24 -11.23 -17.44
N TYR A 119 -3.84 -10.05 -17.94
CA TYR A 119 -4.67 -9.15 -18.73
C TYR A 119 -4.05 -8.93 -20.09
N SER A 120 -4.89 -8.97 -21.12
CA SER A 120 -4.50 -8.60 -22.48
C SER A 120 -4.51 -7.08 -22.65
N GLN A 121 -3.88 -6.60 -23.72
CA GLN A 121 -4.00 -5.20 -24.14
C GLN A 121 -5.47 -4.78 -24.33
N ASN A 122 -6.32 -5.66 -24.89
CA ASN A 122 -7.74 -5.35 -25.10
C ASN A 122 -8.50 -5.17 -23.78
N ASP A 123 -8.23 -6.01 -22.77
CA ASP A 123 -8.86 -5.86 -21.45
C ASP A 123 -8.59 -4.45 -20.87
N ILE A 124 -7.34 -3.99 -20.98
CA ILE A 124 -6.89 -2.71 -20.41
C ILE A 124 -7.41 -1.53 -21.25
N MET A 125 -7.26 -1.61 -22.58
CA MET A 125 -7.70 -0.57 -23.52
C MET A 125 -9.19 -0.30 -23.42
N ASN A 126 -10.01 -1.34 -23.31
CA ASN A 126 -11.46 -1.20 -23.17
C ASN A 126 -11.82 -0.35 -21.94
N LEU A 127 -11.19 -0.61 -20.79
CA LEU A 127 -11.45 0.18 -19.57
C LEU A 127 -10.86 1.60 -19.63
N ILE A 128 -9.69 1.79 -20.28
CA ILE A 128 -9.13 3.14 -20.50
C ILE A 128 -10.14 4.00 -21.26
N LEU A 129 -10.72 3.47 -22.32
CA LEU A 129 -11.68 4.18 -23.17
C LEU A 129 -13.03 4.36 -22.46
N GLU A 130 -13.57 3.30 -21.87
CA GLU A 130 -14.84 3.31 -21.12
C GLU A 130 -14.82 4.35 -19.99
N GLN A 131 -13.74 4.38 -19.21
CA GLN A 131 -13.61 5.27 -18.05
C GLN A 131 -12.87 6.59 -18.35
N LYS A 132 -12.46 6.81 -19.62
CA LYS A 132 -11.74 8.01 -20.08
C LYS A 132 -10.49 8.32 -19.25
N ARG A 133 -9.67 7.30 -18.97
CA ARG A 133 -8.52 7.35 -18.05
C ARG A 133 -7.22 7.72 -18.76
N SER A 134 -7.02 9.03 -18.98
CA SER A 134 -5.81 9.61 -19.59
C SER A 134 -4.51 9.24 -18.88
N ASP A 135 -4.58 9.01 -17.58
CA ASP A 135 -3.46 8.61 -16.73
C ASP A 135 -2.99 7.19 -17.03
N PHE A 136 -3.92 6.23 -17.18
CA PHE A 136 -3.59 4.89 -17.64
C PHE A 136 -3.13 4.87 -19.10
N ALA A 137 -3.76 5.66 -19.96
CA ALA A 137 -3.35 5.81 -21.35
C ALA A 137 -1.89 6.26 -21.48
N MET A 138 -1.49 7.27 -20.70
CA MET A 138 -0.11 7.75 -20.68
C MET A 138 0.84 6.73 -20.02
N TYR A 139 0.41 6.10 -18.93
CA TYR A 139 1.25 5.12 -18.22
C TYR A 139 1.63 3.94 -19.11
N PHE A 140 0.71 3.45 -19.96
CA PHE A 140 0.91 2.32 -20.87
C PHE A 140 1.33 2.73 -22.30
N ALA A 141 1.68 3.99 -22.53
CA ALA A 141 2.14 4.44 -23.85
C ALA A 141 3.35 3.63 -24.40
N PRO A 142 4.30 3.15 -23.57
CA PRO A 142 5.38 2.30 -24.07
C PRO A 142 4.92 0.95 -24.63
N GLU A 143 3.81 0.41 -24.13
CA GLU A 143 3.27 -0.90 -24.55
C GLU A 143 2.24 -0.75 -25.68
N PHE A 144 1.39 0.28 -25.62
CA PHE A 144 0.22 0.40 -26.51
C PHE A 144 0.36 1.51 -27.55
N GLY A 145 1.44 2.31 -27.48
CA GLY A 145 1.57 3.54 -28.23
C GLY A 145 0.75 4.68 -27.61
N LEU A 146 0.88 5.88 -28.18
CA LEU A 146 0.09 7.03 -27.75
C LEU A 146 -1.35 6.88 -28.21
N ILE A 147 -2.25 6.80 -27.23
CA ILE A 147 -3.69 6.79 -27.44
C ILE A 147 -4.16 8.23 -27.61
N ASP A 148 -5.07 8.50 -28.55
CA ASP A 148 -5.70 9.81 -28.64
C ASP A 148 -6.53 10.08 -27.39
N THR A 149 -6.01 10.93 -26.51
CA THR A 149 -6.66 11.35 -25.27
C THR A 149 -7.39 12.68 -25.41
N SER A 150 -7.68 13.16 -26.63
CA SER A 150 -8.34 14.46 -26.87
C SER A 150 -9.68 14.60 -26.13
N ILE A 151 -10.39 13.49 -25.94
CA ILE A 151 -11.66 13.42 -25.21
C ILE A 151 -11.50 13.24 -23.68
N MET A 152 -10.27 13.16 -23.17
CA MET A 152 -9.97 12.87 -21.77
C MET A 152 -9.36 14.09 -21.07
N ILE A 153 -9.69 14.29 -19.79
CA ILE A 153 -9.09 15.36 -18.99
C ILE A 153 -7.76 14.84 -18.41
N PRO A 154 -6.59 15.41 -18.78
CA PRO A 154 -5.31 14.93 -18.26
C PRO A 154 -5.12 15.33 -16.80
N LYS A 155 -4.78 14.35 -15.95
CA LYS A 155 -4.30 14.60 -14.59
C LYS A 155 -3.04 15.50 -14.63
N GLN A 156 -2.78 16.23 -13.55
CA GLN A 156 -1.63 17.17 -13.51
C GLN A 156 -0.29 16.49 -13.81
N TRP A 157 -0.07 15.28 -13.30
CA TRP A 157 1.16 14.56 -13.59
C TRP A 157 1.30 14.14 -15.05
N VAL A 158 0.19 13.79 -15.71
CA VAL A 158 0.19 13.48 -17.14
C VAL A 158 0.66 14.68 -17.93
N LYS A 159 0.23 15.90 -17.55
CA LYS A 159 0.75 17.14 -18.16
C LYS A 159 2.26 17.30 -17.94
N LYS A 160 2.79 16.94 -16.77
CA LYS A 160 4.24 16.96 -16.50
C LYS A 160 4.98 15.97 -17.41
N VAL A 161 4.45 14.76 -17.60
CA VAL A 161 5.03 13.75 -18.50
C VAL A 161 4.99 14.22 -19.96
N ILE A 162 3.87 14.77 -20.42
CA ILE A 162 3.71 15.28 -21.79
C ILE A 162 4.75 16.36 -22.13
N LYS A 163 5.12 17.21 -21.16
CA LYS A 163 6.15 18.25 -21.39
C LYS A 163 7.52 17.68 -21.75
N HIS A 164 7.82 16.45 -21.31
CA HIS A 164 9.08 15.74 -21.56
C HIS A 164 8.88 14.53 -22.46
N LEU A 165 7.78 14.50 -23.23
CA LEU A 165 7.38 13.32 -24.00
C LEU A 165 8.46 12.88 -25.00
N SER A 166 9.10 13.83 -25.68
CA SER A 166 10.20 13.57 -26.61
C SER A 166 11.40 12.90 -25.94
N ASP A 167 11.71 13.30 -24.70
CA ASP A 167 12.82 12.73 -23.94
C ASP A 167 12.49 11.29 -23.55
N TYR A 168 11.24 11.04 -23.18
CA TYR A 168 10.77 9.70 -22.86
C TYR A 168 10.71 8.81 -24.09
N GLN A 169 10.22 9.29 -25.23
CA GLN A 169 10.16 8.53 -26.47
C GLN A 169 11.54 8.21 -27.05
N ALA A 170 12.55 9.01 -26.71
CA ALA A 170 13.92 8.73 -27.11
C ALA A 170 14.33 7.34 -26.62
N ASN A 171 14.98 6.59 -27.51
CA ASN A 171 15.45 5.23 -27.23
C ASN A 171 14.33 4.26 -26.78
N ASP A 172 13.22 4.21 -27.53
CA ASP A 172 12.11 3.26 -27.32
C ASP A 172 11.57 3.23 -25.89
N TRP A 173 11.31 4.41 -25.33
CA TRP A 173 10.73 4.55 -23.99
C TRP A 173 11.61 4.04 -22.85
N ALA A 174 12.90 3.78 -23.07
CA ALA A 174 13.79 3.18 -22.07
C ALA A 174 13.81 3.98 -20.76
N LEU A 175 13.97 5.30 -20.84
CA LEU A 175 13.97 6.18 -19.67
C LEU A 175 12.64 6.13 -18.90
N PHE A 176 11.51 6.14 -19.61
CA PHE A 176 10.19 6.12 -18.98
C PHE A 176 9.86 4.74 -18.38
N LYS A 177 10.27 3.65 -19.06
CA LYS A 177 10.18 2.29 -18.52
C LYS A 177 10.95 2.19 -17.19
N GLU A 178 12.18 2.68 -17.14
CA GLU A 178 12.98 2.70 -15.90
C GLU A 178 12.34 3.57 -14.81
N TYR A 179 11.84 4.76 -15.16
CA TYR A 179 11.15 5.65 -14.23
C TYR A 179 9.89 4.98 -13.63
N ARG A 180 9.07 4.29 -14.43
CA ARG A 180 7.90 3.55 -13.93
C ARG A 180 8.26 2.42 -12.97
N THR A 181 9.38 1.74 -13.21
CA THR A 181 9.86 0.66 -12.34
C THR A 181 10.42 1.19 -11.02
N LEU A 182 11.23 2.25 -11.08
CA LEU A 182 11.81 2.86 -9.88
C LEU A 182 10.78 3.69 -9.10
N GLY A 183 9.76 4.20 -9.77
CA GLY A 183 8.85 5.21 -9.25
C GLY A 183 9.45 6.62 -9.22
N TRP A 184 10.77 6.76 -9.42
CA TRP A 184 11.52 8.02 -9.39
C TRP A 184 12.48 8.11 -10.58
N LEU A 185 12.84 9.33 -10.98
CA LEU A 185 13.80 9.53 -12.07
C LEU A 185 15.10 8.79 -11.74
N PRO A 186 15.67 8.02 -12.69
CA PRO A 186 16.98 7.40 -12.51
C PRO A 186 18.03 8.44 -12.13
N ASN A 187 19.00 8.04 -11.29
CA ASN A 187 20.08 8.90 -10.80
C ASN A 187 19.61 10.16 -10.05
N SER A 188 18.39 10.15 -9.50
CA SER A 188 17.95 11.18 -8.55
C SER A 188 18.34 10.82 -7.12
N ILE A 189 18.42 11.82 -6.23
CA ILE A 189 18.63 11.62 -4.78
C ILE A 189 17.62 10.61 -4.21
N VAL A 190 16.35 10.70 -4.63
CA VAL A 190 15.31 9.78 -4.14
C VAL A 190 15.53 8.36 -4.66
N ALA A 191 16.01 8.20 -5.89
CA ALA A 191 16.38 6.89 -6.41
C ALA A 191 17.57 6.28 -5.65
N ALA A 192 18.56 7.08 -5.27
CA ALA A 192 19.67 6.64 -4.39
C ALA A 192 19.15 6.22 -3.01
N ILE A 193 18.31 7.04 -2.38
CA ILE A 193 17.67 6.70 -1.09
C ILE A 193 16.87 5.40 -1.21
N LYS A 194 16.01 5.24 -2.23
CA LYS A 194 15.17 4.04 -2.39
C LYS A 194 15.99 2.75 -2.57
N LYS A 195 17.19 2.86 -3.15
CA LYS A 195 18.15 1.74 -3.30
C LYS A 195 19.05 1.55 -2.07
N ASP A 196 18.93 2.42 -1.06
CA ASP A 196 19.84 2.52 0.09
C ASP A 196 21.32 2.68 -0.35
N ASP A 197 21.54 3.41 -1.44
CA ASP A 197 22.85 3.67 -2.05
C ASP A 197 23.49 4.91 -1.41
N LEU A 198 24.27 4.65 -0.35
CA LEU A 198 24.91 5.71 0.43
C LEU A 198 25.98 6.44 -0.38
N ASP A 199 26.75 5.74 -1.22
CA ASP A 199 27.83 6.34 -2.00
C ASP A 199 27.27 7.35 -3.01
N ALA A 200 26.22 6.95 -3.76
CA ALA A 200 25.55 7.86 -4.68
C ALA A 200 24.91 9.05 -3.95
N LEU A 201 24.45 8.88 -2.70
CA LEU A 201 23.90 9.95 -1.90
C LEU A 201 24.97 10.97 -1.44
N LEU A 202 26.16 10.49 -1.06
CA LEU A 202 27.29 11.34 -0.66
C LEU A 202 27.81 12.19 -1.83
N ASP A 203 27.75 11.68 -3.06
CA ASP A 203 28.09 12.46 -4.26
C ASP A 203 27.18 13.69 -4.43
N PHE A 204 25.90 13.60 -4.03
CA PHE A 204 25.00 14.76 -4.03
C PHE A 204 25.28 15.75 -2.90
N GLU A 205 25.83 15.30 -1.77
CA GLU A 205 26.12 16.18 -0.63
C GLU A 205 27.21 17.20 -0.95
N VAL A 206 28.11 16.88 -1.89
CA VAL A 206 29.14 17.81 -2.40
C VAL A 206 28.53 18.95 -3.23
N ASP A 207 27.31 18.77 -3.77
CA ASP A 207 26.62 19.83 -4.51
C ASP A 207 26.04 20.88 -3.56
N SER A 208 26.48 22.14 -3.69
CA SER A 208 25.99 23.28 -2.89
C SER A 208 24.47 23.52 -2.95
N ARG A 209 23.77 22.90 -3.92
CA ARG A 209 22.31 22.99 -4.07
C ARG A 209 21.58 21.92 -3.27
N PHE A 210 22.28 20.91 -2.76
CA PHE A 210 21.69 19.90 -1.91
C PHE A 210 21.29 20.53 -0.57
N ASN A 211 20.01 20.40 -0.24
CA ASN A 211 19.49 20.80 1.05
C ASN A 211 18.66 19.65 1.62
N ILE A 212 19.19 19.06 2.68
CA ILE A 212 18.62 17.91 3.37
C ILE A 212 17.20 18.18 3.93
N ASN A 213 16.86 19.45 4.17
CA ASN A 213 15.57 19.90 4.67
C ASN A 213 14.54 20.15 3.55
N ASN A 214 14.89 19.87 2.28
CA ASN A 214 13.96 20.04 1.19
C ASN A 214 12.75 19.11 1.32
N PHE A 215 11.59 19.67 0.99
CA PHE A 215 10.37 18.92 0.81
C PHE A 215 10.29 18.36 -0.61
N ILE A 216 9.88 17.10 -0.70
CA ILE A 216 9.84 16.32 -1.93
C ILE A 216 8.39 15.95 -2.18
N GLU A 217 7.87 16.38 -3.33
CA GLU A 217 6.55 15.96 -3.80
C GLU A 217 6.59 14.48 -4.16
N ALA A 218 5.63 13.69 -3.67
CA ALA A 218 5.51 12.29 -4.03
C ALA A 218 5.43 12.11 -5.55
N SER A 219 6.21 11.15 -6.06
CA SER A 219 6.13 10.82 -7.47
C SER A 219 4.78 10.19 -7.81
N PRO A 220 4.11 10.65 -8.87
CA PRO A 220 2.86 10.06 -9.34
C PRO A 220 3.04 8.64 -9.92
N LEU A 221 4.29 8.24 -10.18
CA LEU A 221 4.66 6.91 -10.65
C LEU A 221 5.15 6.00 -9.53
N GLU A 222 5.26 6.51 -8.29
CA GLU A 222 5.62 5.66 -7.16
C GLU A 222 4.50 4.63 -6.93
N PRO A 223 4.81 3.32 -7.05
CA PRO A 223 3.82 2.28 -6.82
C PRO A 223 3.34 2.20 -5.36
N PHE A 224 4.18 2.63 -4.42
CA PHE A 224 3.88 2.66 -3.01
C PHE A 224 3.04 3.88 -2.62
N ARG A 225 2.05 3.72 -1.74
CA ARG A 225 1.28 4.85 -1.19
C ARG A 225 2.20 5.69 -0.32
N LEU A 226 2.61 6.85 -0.81
CA LEU A 226 3.38 7.84 -0.07
C LEU A 226 2.51 9.01 0.40
N PRO A 227 2.82 9.61 1.55
CA PRO A 227 2.34 10.94 1.88
C PRO A 227 2.70 11.93 0.76
N ARG A 228 1.87 12.95 0.53
CA ARG A 228 2.05 13.89 -0.60
C ARG A 228 3.39 14.65 -0.56
N VAL A 229 3.87 14.97 0.64
CA VAL A 229 5.08 15.76 0.86
C VAL A 229 5.94 15.03 1.89
N ASN A 230 7.20 14.80 1.54
CA ASN A 230 8.15 14.06 2.37
C ASN A 230 9.47 14.83 2.49
N THR A 231 10.25 14.55 3.53
CA THR A 231 11.68 14.90 3.56
C THR A 231 12.51 13.71 3.06
N TYR A 232 13.79 13.91 2.76
CA TYR A 232 14.69 12.80 2.43
C TYR A 232 14.75 11.76 3.55
N MET A 233 14.71 12.19 4.81
CA MET A 233 14.69 11.29 5.97
C MET A 233 13.39 10.49 6.06
N SER A 234 12.22 11.09 5.80
CA SER A 234 10.95 10.36 5.71
C SER A 234 10.97 9.32 4.58
N LEU A 235 11.57 9.66 3.42
CA LEU A 235 11.71 8.70 2.31
C LEU A 235 12.68 7.56 2.67
N ALA A 236 13.78 7.84 3.34
CA ALA A 236 14.68 6.79 3.82
C ALA A 236 13.96 5.87 4.82
N ALA A 237 13.15 6.43 5.71
CA ALA A 237 12.36 5.67 6.67
C ALA A 237 11.32 4.76 6.00
N ILE A 238 10.54 5.29 5.04
CA ILE A 238 9.46 4.55 4.37
C ILE A 238 9.97 3.48 3.41
N PHE A 239 11.12 3.71 2.78
CA PHE A 239 11.76 2.68 1.95
C PHE A 239 12.57 1.67 2.76
N GLY A 240 12.75 1.89 4.07
CA GLY A 240 13.54 1.02 4.93
C GLY A 240 15.06 1.13 4.70
N SER A 241 15.50 2.23 4.08
CA SER A 241 16.87 2.53 3.68
C SER A 241 17.71 2.95 4.88
N ILE A 242 18.16 1.95 5.65
CA ILE A 242 18.77 2.15 6.96
C ILE A 242 20.09 2.93 6.89
N ASN A 243 20.88 2.76 5.83
CA ASN A 243 22.17 3.46 5.70
C ASN A 243 21.95 4.94 5.42
N CYS A 244 21.09 5.25 4.44
CA CYS A 244 20.70 6.64 4.15
C CYS A 244 19.99 7.29 5.34
N PHE A 245 19.13 6.57 6.05
CA PHE A 245 18.43 7.08 7.23
C PHE A 245 19.41 7.47 8.35
N LYS A 246 20.43 6.64 8.61
CA LYS A 246 21.46 6.92 9.62
C LYS A 246 22.29 8.15 9.28
N LEU A 247 22.66 8.35 8.01
CA LEU A 247 23.35 9.57 7.56
C LEU A 247 22.53 10.83 7.93
N PHE A 248 21.23 10.82 7.60
CA PHE A 248 20.36 11.95 7.89
C PHE A 248 20.14 12.17 9.40
N TYR A 249 20.03 11.08 10.17
CA TYR A 249 19.90 11.15 11.62
C TYR A 249 21.16 11.73 12.30
N GLN A 250 22.35 11.46 11.77
CA GLN A 250 23.62 12.03 12.25
C GLN A 250 23.78 13.53 11.96
N SER A 251 22.99 14.07 11.02
CA SER A 251 22.97 15.49 10.67
C SER A 251 22.08 16.34 11.59
N ASP A 252 21.77 15.83 12.79
CA ASP A 252 20.91 16.45 13.81
C ASP A 252 19.50 16.84 13.32
N ILE A 253 18.97 16.10 12.33
CA ILE A 253 17.58 16.29 11.89
C ILE A 253 16.63 15.73 12.96
N PRO A 254 15.69 16.53 13.48
CA PRO A 254 14.77 16.07 14.50
C PRO A 254 13.84 15.00 13.94
N VAL A 255 13.70 13.90 14.68
CA VAL A 255 12.66 12.89 14.43
C VAL A 255 11.31 13.52 14.77
N THR A 256 10.39 13.48 13.82
CA THR A 256 9.01 13.98 13.96
C THR A 256 8.02 12.83 13.85
N ASP A 257 6.76 13.06 14.25
CA ASP A 257 5.67 12.08 14.10
C ASP A 257 5.52 11.58 12.65
N ARG A 258 5.78 12.44 11.66
CA ARG A 258 5.77 12.06 10.25
C ARG A 258 6.88 11.08 9.89
N ILE A 259 8.06 11.23 10.49
CA ILE A 259 9.19 10.31 10.29
C ILE A 259 8.90 8.99 11.00
N MET A 260 8.30 9.01 12.20
CA MET A 260 7.86 7.79 12.89
C MET A 260 6.79 7.04 12.09
N HIS A 261 5.77 7.75 11.57
CA HIS A 261 4.74 7.18 10.68
C HIS A 261 5.37 6.54 9.43
N SER A 262 6.33 7.24 8.80
CA SER A 262 7.10 6.70 7.65
C SER A 262 7.92 5.46 8.01
N ALA A 263 8.59 5.45 9.17
CA ALA A 263 9.39 4.33 9.64
C ALA A 263 8.53 3.08 9.87
N ILE A 264 7.36 3.25 10.47
CA ILE A 264 6.40 2.16 10.67
C ILE A 264 5.90 1.68 9.32
N ALA A 265 5.47 2.58 8.43
CA ALA A 265 5.01 2.24 7.09
C ALA A 265 6.04 1.37 6.33
N GLY A 266 7.32 1.75 6.38
CA GLY A 266 8.42 1.00 5.76
C GLY A 266 8.73 -0.34 6.41
N GLY A 267 8.39 -0.53 7.68
CA GLY A 267 8.53 -1.81 8.38
C GLY A 267 9.97 -2.17 8.76
N ASN A 268 10.93 -1.24 8.64
CA ASN A 268 12.29 -1.48 9.11
C ASN A 268 12.36 -1.28 10.63
N TYR A 269 12.42 -2.39 11.38
CA TYR A 269 12.47 -2.39 12.83
C TYR A 269 13.58 -1.55 13.46
N GLU A 270 14.74 -1.46 12.80
CA GLU A 270 15.83 -0.66 13.34
C GLU A 270 15.50 0.83 13.26
N ILE A 271 14.98 1.30 12.13
CA ILE A 271 14.51 2.67 11.95
C ILE A 271 13.42 2.99 12.96
N VAL A 272 12.42 2.11 13.11
CA VAL A 272 11.33 2.28 14.09
C VAL A 272 11.88 2.45 15.51
N ARG A 273 12.82 1.61 15.94
CA ARG A 273 13.45 1.72 17.26
C ARG A 273 14.27 3.00 17.44
N ILE A 274 14.93 3.50 16.39
CA ILE A 274 15.64 4.77 16.43
C ILE A 274 14.63 5.90 16.65
N CYS A 275 13.55 5.94 15.88
CA CYS A 275 12.51 6.96 15.99
C CYS A 275 11.82 6.95 17.36
N ALA A 276 11.53 5.76 17.89
CA ALA A 276 10.82 5.58 19.17
C ALA A 276 11.56 6.13 20.39
N ARG A 277 12.85 6.49 20.27
CA ARG A 277 13.60 7.17 21.34
C ARG A 277 13.15 8.62 21.55
N SER A 278 12.53 9.22 20.55
CA SER A 278 12.15 10.64 20.53
C SER A 278 10.66 10.86 20.35
N VAL A 279 9.96 9.91 19.71
CA VAL A 279 8.54 10.01 19.38
C VAL A 279 7.80 8.73 19.78
N CYS A 280 6.73 8.87 20.55
CA CYS A 280 5.94 7.74 21.05
C CYS A 280 4.56 7.61 20.39
N ASP A 281 4.35 8.22 19.22
CA ASP A 281 3.08 8.17 18.49
C ASP A 281 3.28 7.68 17.05
N GLY A 282 2.45 6.74 16.62
CA GLY A 282 2.63 5.99 15.36
C GLY A 282 1.71 4.78 15.19
N PHE A 283 0.84 4.51 16.15
CA PHE A 283 -0.08 3.36 16.13
C PHE A 283 -0.98 3.35 14.89
N GLU A 284 -1.47 4.53 14.48
CA GLU A 284 -2.27 4.69 13.27
C GLU A 284 -1.53 4.23 12.00
N ALA A 285 -0.22 4.50 11.92
CA ALA A 285 0.62 4.02 10.82
C ALA A 285 0.70 2.49 10.79
N ALA A 286 0.78 1.86 11.96
CA ALA A 286 0.81 0.41 12.06
C ALA A 286 -0.50 -0.22 11.57
N ILE A 287 -1.64 0.44 11.84
CA ILE A 287 -2.97 0.04 11.33
C ILE A 287 -3.04 0.23 9.82
N GLU A 288 -2.73 1.44 9.33
CA GLU A 288 -2.78 1.84 7.92
C GLU A 288 -1.95 0.91 7.02
N TYR A 289 -0.69 0.70 7.41
CA TYR A 289 0.25 -0.15 6.67
C TYR A 289 0.23 -1.59 7.13
N ARG A 290 -0.69 -1.98 8.01
CA ARG A 290 -0.89 -3.37 8.49
C ARG A 290 0.38 -4.03 8.98
N GLN A 291 1.15 -3.28 9.76
CA GLN A 291 2.39 -3.74 10.37
C GLN A 291 2.07 -4.38 11.71
N ASN A 292 1.34 -5.50 11.68
CA ASN A 292 0.78 -6.14 12.88
C ASN A 292 1.86 -6.45 13.93
N GLU A 293 3.04 -6.88 13.51
CA GLU A 293 4.16 -7.15 14.41
C GLU A 293 4.74 -5.88 15.07
N ILE A 294 4.79 -4.75 14.33
CA ILE A 294 5.15 -3.43 14.90
C ILE A 294 4.03 -2.95 15.82
N MET A 295 2.77 -3.22 15.47
CA MET A 295 1.61 -2.87 16.28
C MET A 295 1.65 -3.61 17.64
N ASP A 296 1.90 -4.91 17.64
CA ASP A 296 2.15 -5.72 18.84
C ASP A 296 3.28 -5.11 19.69
N TRP A 297 4.39 -4.74 19.06
CA TRP A 297 5.52 -4.11 19.76
C TRP A 297 5.15 -2.75 20.39
N LEU A 298 4.42 -1.89 19.68
CA LEU A 298 3.97 -0.59 20.20
C LEU A 298 3.06 -0.76 21.42
N LEU A 299 2.14 -1.74 21.37
CA LEU A 299 1.22 -2.07 22.46
C LEU A 299 1.98 -2.55 23.71
N GLN A 300 2.90 -3.49 23.54
CA GLN A 300 3.72 -4.03 24.65
C GLN A 300 4.52 -2.94 25.37
N ASN A 301 4.94 -1.90 24.65
CA ASN A 301 5.76 -0.83 25.21
C ASN A 301 4.94 0.39 25.65
N SER A 302 3.60 0.32 25.56
CA SER A 302 2.70 1.45 25.86
C SER A 302 3.03 2.73 25.08
N LEU A 303 3.50 2.57 23.83
CA LEU A 303 3.92 3.66 22.95
C LEU A 303 2.81 4.03 21.94
N CYS A 304 1.56 4.06 22.39
CA CYS A 304 0.44 4.32 21.49
C CYS A 304 -0.74 5.00 22.18
N LYS A 305 -1.38 5.92 21.45
CA LYS A 305 -2.77 6.30 21.68
C LYS A 305 -3.63 5.53 20.70
N ILE A 306 -4.68 4.91 21.22
CA ILE A 306 -5.58 4.06 20.46
C ILE A 306 -6.76 4.91 19.97
N SER A 307 -7.03 4.88 18.66
CA SER A 307 -8.22 5.48 18.05
C SER A 307 -8.95 4.43 17.21
N SER A 308 -10.22 4.16 17.53
CA SER A 308 -11.03 3.12 16.86
C SER A 308 -11.46 3.51 15.44
N ALA A 309 -11.54 4.80 15.13
CA ALA A 309 -11.96 5.29 13.81
C ALA A 309 -11.02 4.84 12.69
N VAL A 310 -9.71 4.85 12.96
CA VAL A 310 -8.66 4.56 11.97
C VAL A 310 -8.70 3.11 11.48
N CYS A 311 -9.10 2.16 12.34
CA CYS A 311 -9.22 0.75 11.94
C CYS A 311 -10.27 0.53 10.85
N MET A 312 -11.37 1.29 10.91
CA MET A 312 -12.47 1.20 9.95
C MET A 312 -12.09 1.84 8.62
N ASP A 313 -11.44 3.01 8.66
CA ASP A 313 -10.99 3.72 7.46
C ASP A 313 -10.00 2.89 6.62
N TRP A 314 -9.15 2.11 7.28
CA TRP A 314 -8.14 1.26 6.63
C TRP A 314 -8.56 -0.21 6.45
N ASN A 315 -9.81 -0.53 6.81
CA ASN A 315 -10.36 -1.89 6.76
C ASN A 315 -9.41 -2.92 7.41
N ASN A 316 -8.76 -2.57 8.53
CA ASN A 316 -7.89 -3.50 9.25
C ASN A 316 -8.70 -4.18 10.37
N LEU A 317 -9.34 -5.31 10.03
CA LEU A 317 -10.32 -5.93 10.91
C LEU A 317 -9.69 -6.50 12.18
N LEU A 318 -8.45 -7.00 12.10
CA LEU A 318 -7.77 -7.54 13.28
C LEU A 318 -7.48 -6.44 14.30
N ALA A 319 -7.01 -5.28 13.85
CA ALA A 319 -6.85 -4.11 14.70
C ALA A 319 -8.21 -3.65 15.27
N ALA A 320 -9.27 -3.62 14.45
CA ALA A 320 -10.61 -3.24 14.91
C ALA A 320 -11.11 -4.14 16.05
N LEU A 321 -10.98 -5.46 15.90
CA LEU A 321 -11.38 -6.43 16.93
C LEU A 321 -10.53 -6.31 18.21
N TYR A 322 -9.22 -6.08 18.07
CA TYR A 322 -8.36 -5.86 19.23
C TYR A 322 -8.84 -4.67 20.06
N LEU A 323 -9.18 -3.57 19.38
CA LEU A 323 -9.61 -2.35 20.05
C LEU A 323 -10.99 -2.51 20.68
N SER A 324 -11.91 -3.21 20.00
CA SER A 324 -13.26 -3.41 20.52
C SER A 324 -13.26 -4.24 21.81
N ASP A 325 -12.39 -5.24 21.91
CA ASP A 325 -12.21 -6.05 23.12
C ASP A 325 -11.77 -5.23 24.33
N LYS A 326 -10.99 -4.16 24.11
CA LYS A 326 -10.42 -3.34 25.19
C LYS A 326 -11.29 -2.18 25.67
N THR A 327 -12.25 -1.70 24.88
CA THR A 327 -12.94 -0.42 25.14
C THR A 327 -14.41 -0.53 25.55
N GLU A 328 -14.91 -1.71 25.96
CA GLU A 328 -16.34 -1.99 26.24
C GLU A 328 -17.31 -1.66 25.08
N THR A 329 -16.82 -1.21 23.92
CA THR A 329 -17.60 -0.72 22.77
C THR A 329 -17.95 -1.83 21.76
N ASN A 330 -17.83 -3.09 22.20
CA ASN A 330 -17.86 -4.29 21.37
C ASN A 330 -19.13 -4.42 20.52
N GLU A 331 -20.32 -4.17 21.05
CA GLU A 331 -21.56 -4.44 20.33
C GLU A 331 -21.78 -3.52 19.11
N ILE A 332 -21.44 -2.23 19.21
CA ILE A 332 -21.62 -1.26 18.11
C ILE A 332 -20.59 -1.49 17.01
N LEU A 333 -19.34 -1.76 17.38
CA LEU A 333 -18.27 -2.10 16.42
C LEU A 333 -18.56 -3.42 15.71
N ILE A 334 -18.94 -4.47 16.45
CA ILE A 334 -19.28 -5.78 15.85
C ILE A 334 -20.51 -5.65 14.95
N LYS A 335 -21.54 -4.91 15.37
CA LYS A 335 -22.72 -4.65 14.54
C LYS A 335 -22.36 -3.87 13.27
N GLY A 336 -21.55 -2.83 13.39
CA GLY A 336 -21.08 -2.05 12.24
C GLY A 336 -20.20 -2.88 11.29
N MET A 337 -19.33 -3.73 11.83
CA MET A 337 -18.51 -4.66 11.04
C MET A 337 -19.37 -5.70 10.32
N ASN A 338 -20.41 -6.24 10.97
CA ASN A 338 -21.36 -7.16 10.35
C ASN A 338 -22.22 -6.48 9.27
N GLU A 339 -22.65 -5.25 9.48
CA GLU A 339 -23.41 -4.48 8.48
C GLU A 339 -22.54 -4.12 7.26
N ILE A 340 -21.28 -3.72 7.47
CA ILE A 340 -20.29 -3.54 6.39
C ILE A 340 -20.05 -4.86 5.66
N TYR A 341 -19.94 -5.96 6.40
CA TYR A 341 -19.77 -7.30 5.84
C TYR A 341 -20.97 -7.71 4.97
N GLU A 342 -22.19 -7.36 5.37
CA GLU A 342 -23.42 -7.59 4.60
C GLU A 342 -23.60 -6.62 3.42
N GLY A 343 -22.65 -5.71 3.18
CA GLY A 343 -22.73 -4.72 2.10
C GLY A 343 -23.76 -3.62 2.37
N LYS A 344 -24.20 -3.44 3.63
CA LYS A 344 -25.06 -2.33 4.03
C LYS A 344 -24.20 -1.08 4.21
N ALA A 345 -24.51 -0.02 3.47
CA ALA A 345 -23.88 1.28 3.69
C ALA A 345 -24.38 1.86 5.02
N ILE A 346 -23.50 1.96 6.00
CA ILE A 346 -23.81 2.65 7.26
C ILE A 346 -23.52 4.14 7.05
N ALA A 347 -24.50 5.00 7.29
CA ALA A 347 -24.23 6.41 7.46
C ALA A 347 -23.44 6.60 8.76
N MET A 348 -22.29 7.27 8.67
CA MET A 348 -21.34 7.51 9.76
C MET A 348 -21.72 8.48 10.93
N PRO A 349 -22.95 9.03 11.13
CA PRO A 349 -23.15 9.98 12.23
C PRO A 349 -23.17 9.40 13.66
N GLU A 350 -23.46 8.11 13.87
CA GLU A 350 -23.81 7.62 15.23
C GLU A 350 -22.63 7.07 16.05
N ILE A 351 -21.43 6.92 15.46
CA ILE A 351 -20.24 6.40 16.17
C ILE A 351 -19.42 7.54 16.83
N VAL A 352 -19.65 8.81 16.46
CA VAL A 352 -18.80 9.95 16.88
C VAL A 352 -19.39 10.76 18.06
N SER A 353 -20.62 10.50 18.49
CA SER A 353 -21.28 11.38 19.48
C SER A 353 -20.92 11.13 20.95
N SER A 354 -19.90 10.34 21.28
CA SER A 354 -19.50 10.08 22.68
C SER A 354 -18.08 10.54 23.06
N SER A 355 -17.29 11.13 22.15
CA SER A 355 -15.91 11.53 22.42
C SER A 355 -15.67 13.05 22.53
N SER A 356 -16.69 13.90 22.36
CA SER A 356 -16.57 15.34 22.58
C SER A 356 -16.79 15.69 24.06
N ASN A 357 -15.80 15.44 24.92
CA ASN A 357 -15.79 16.00 26.28
C ASN A 357 -14.39 16.04 26.93
N TYR A 358 -13.33 16.37 26.19
CA TYR A 358 -12.10 16.90 26.81
C TYR A 358 -11.46 17.92 25.87
N PHE A 359 -11.52 19.19 26.28
CA PHE A 359 -10.74 20.31 25.75
C PHE A 359 -9.32 20.29 26.29
#